data_AF-A0A7C2R782-F1
#
_entry.id   AF-A0A7C2R782-F1
#
_cell.length_a   1.000
_cell.length_b   1.000
_cell.length_c   1.000
_cell.angle_alpha   90.00
_cell.angle_beta   90.00
_cell.angle_gamma   90.00
#
_symmetry.space_group_name_H-M   'P 1'
#
loop_
_entity.id
_entity.type
_entity.pdbx_description
1 polymer ?
#
loop_
_entity_poly.entity_id
_entity_poly.type
_entity_poly.pdbx_seq_one_letter_code
_entity_poly.pdbx_strand_id
1 'polypeptide(L)'
;MKRIILVVIATFSFSTALLAQFDVSPDSRSVSAEAGTTSFSVSAPVDYKWAVEDNASWLTATLTSTTVISVSYEANPSTSSRTAYIKVSGPGVEEIVTVIQAGATAYLDVSPNNRDVSSESGSTTFVVSANVDWSVTESASWLNATKIDRSLIGVTYDANTSVVGRTAYVTVQGAGGVQEVVTVCQSGVAAYFDVSPDSRSVSSTAGSTTFSLSTNITNPFWIVEDNATWLTATKTNENTIGVTYNANTSTSPRTASINVFMPDGPEGEILYSETVTVTQAGAAAYLDVTPDSRSVGAASGSTTFSVSTNVTWSVADDATWLTATKTDGSTIGVSYNANTSTG
;
A
#
# COMPACT_ATOMS: atom_id res chain seq x y z
N MET A 1 121.83 44.43 -7.48
CA MET A 1 121.38 43.01 -7.47
C MET A 1 120.00 42.95 -6.83
N LYS A 2 119.13 42.07 -7.38
CA LYS A 2 117.76 41.72 -6.92
C LYS A 2 116.69 42.78 -7.23
N ARG A 3 115.48 42.45 -7.67
CA ARG A 3 114.87 41.29 -8.36
C ARG A 3 113.49 41.83 -8.77
N ILE A 4 113.04 41.50 -9.97
CA ILE A 4 111.67 41.76 -10.43
C ILE A 4 110.69 41.03 -9.49
N ILE A 5 109.61 41.69 -9.07
CA ILE A 5 108.35 41.02 -8.76
C ILE A 5 107.26 41.75 -9.55
N LEU A 6 106.80 41.08 -10.59
CA LEU A 6 105.60 41.38 -11.34
C LEU A 6 104.42 41.07 -10.39
N VAL A 7 103.62 42.06 -10.04
CA VAL A 7 102.32 41.82 -9.39
C VAL A 7 101.24 42.18 -10.41
N VAL A 8 100.69 41.14 -11.02
CA VAL A 8 99.45 41.19 -11.78
C VAL A 8 98.33 41.37 -10.76
N ILE A 9 97.70 42.54 -10.73
CA ILE A 9 96.42 42.71 -10.03
C ILE A 9 95.34 42.53 -11.08
N ALA A 10 94.87 41.29 -11.18
CA ALA A 10 93.66 40.96 -11.91
C ALA A 10 92.47 41.59 -11.18
N THR A 11 91.70 42.42 -11.89
CA THR A 11 90.36 42.83 -11.48
C THR A 11 89.47 41.61 -11.43
N PHE A 12 89.13 41.15 -10.23
CA PHE A 12 88.03 40.21 -10.00
C PHE A 12 86.82 41.01 -9.54
N SER A 13 85.92 41.32 -10.48
CA SER A 13 84.53 41.61 -10.16
C SER A 13 83.90 40.31 -9.68
N PHE A 14 83.65 40.21 -8.37
CA PHE A 14 82.77 39.17 -7.84
C PHE A 14 81.36 39.46 -8.36
N SER A 15 80.92 38.70 -9.38
CA SER A 15 79.50 38.49 -9.63
C SER A 15 78.99 37.56 -8.54
N THR A 16 78.65 38.13 -7.39
CA THR A 16 77.81 37.43 -6.41
C THR A 16 76.48 37.18 -7.09
N ALA A 17 76.17 35.90 -7.30
CA ALA A 17 74.94 35.42 -7.90
C ALA A 17 73.72 36.16 -7.36
N LEU A 18 73.13 37.00 -8.21
CA LEU A 18 71.87 37.70 -8.00
C LEU A 18 70.71 36.71 -8.24
N LEU A 19 70.62 35.67 -7.42
CA LEU A 19 69.59 34.62 -7.53
C LEU A 19 68.40 34.83 -6.59
N ALA A 20 68.23 36.02 -6.01
CA ALA A 20 67.11 36.31 -5.12
C ALA A 20 66.63 37.76 -5.31
N GLN A 21 66.14 38.10 -6.49
CA GLN A 21 65.51 39.41 -6.68
C GLN A 21 64.18 39.37 -7.40
N PHE A 22 63.75 38.23 -7.94
CA PHE A 22 62.43 38.02 -8.51
C PHE A 22 61.79 36.85 -7.75
N ASP A 23 60.62 37.07 -7.16
CA ASP A 23 59.84 36.07 -6.41
C ASP A 23 58.35 36.44 -6.45
N VAL A 24 57.49 35.44 -6.65
CA VAL A 24 56.04 35.56 -6.67
C VAL A 24 55.47 34.71 -5.54
N SER A 25 55.03 35.37 -4.47
CA SER A 25 54.57 34.71 -3.26
C SER A 25 53.07 34.92 -3.03
N PRO A 26 52.33 33.89 -2.55
CA PRO A 26 52.77 32.51 -2.34
C PRO A 26 52.84 31.70 -3.65
N ASP A 27 53.56 30.57 -3.67
CA ASP A 27 53.63 29.67 -4.84
C ASP A 27 52.26 29.09 -5.24
N SER A 28 51.31 29.06 -4.29
CA SER A 28 49.96 28.58 -4.53
C SER A 28 48.89 29.29 -3.70
N ARG A 29 47.68 29.36 -4.27
CA ARG A 29 46.45 29.80 -3.61
C ARG A 29 45.37 28.75 -3.77
N SER A 30 44.77 28.35 -2.65
CA SER A 30 43.54 27.56 -2.65
C SER A 30 42.34 28.47 -2.44
N VAL A 31 41.31 28.35 -3.28
CA VAL A 31 40.11 29.20 -3.25
C VAL A 31 38.83 28.37 -3.28
N SER A 32 37.71 28.96 -2.84
CA SER A 32 36.39 28.33 -2.84
C SER A 32 35.85 28.09 -4.26
N ALA A 33 34.83 27.23 -4.38
CA ALA A 33 34.14 26.98 -5.64
C ALA A 33 33.34 28.18 -6.16
N GLU A 34 32.98 29.14 -5.31
CA GLU A 34 32.29 30.37 -5.72
C GLU A 34 33.21 31.29 -6.54
N ALA A 35 32.63 32.13 -7.39
CA ALA A 35 33.39 33.15 -8.11
C ALA A 35 33.99 34.16 -7.12
N GLY A 36 35.18 34.67 -7.40
CA GLY A 36 35.86 35.56 -6.47
C GLY A 36 37.18 36.09 -7.00
N THR A 37 37.95 36.66 -6.07
CA THR A 37 39.27 37.21 -6.35
C THR A 37 40.30 36.75 -5.32
N THR A 38 41.54 36.65 -5.76
CA THR A 38 42.73 36.42 -4.92
C THR A 38 43.91 37.19 -5.49
N SER A 39 45.05 37.16 -4.82
CA SER A 39 46.23 37.88 -5.29
C SER A 39 47.54 37.20 -4.91
N PHE A 40 48.56 37.49 -5.73
CA PHE A 40 49.95 37.17 -5.50
C PHE A 40 50.77 38.46 -5.40
N SER A 41 51.78 38.44 -4.55
CA SER A 41 52.74 39.53 -4.38
C SER A 41 54.00 39.24 -5.21
N VAL A 42 54.47 40.23 -5.94
CA VAL A 42 55.70 40.16 -6.74
C VAL A 42 56.76 40.99 -6.06
N SER A 43 57.87 40.36 -5.69
CA SER A 43 59.09 41.03 -5.23
C SER A 43 60.07 41.07 -6.40
N ALA A 44 60.32 42.26 -6.94
CA ALA A 44 61.17 42.48 -8.10
C ALA A 44 62.05 43.74 -7.95
N PRO A 45 63.20 43.85 -8.64
CA PRO A 45 64.03 45.04 -8.64
C PRO A 45 63.29 46.21 -9.33
N VAL A 46 63.59 47.44 -8.91
CA VAL A 46 63.04 48.66 -9.52
C VAL A 46 63.40 48.66 -11.03
N ASP A 47 62.41 48.96 -11.88
CA ASP A 47 62.48 49.01 -13.36
C ASP A 47 62.36 47.68 -14.13
N TYR A 48 62.07 46.55 -13.47
CA TYR A 48 61.74 45.32 -14.19
C TYR A 48 60.36 45.45 -14.86
N LYS A 49 60.25 45.02 -16.12
CA LYS A 49 58.95 44.86 -16.80
C LYS A 49 58.55 43.40 -16.72
N TRP A 50 57.29 43.16 -16.35
CA TRP A 50 56.76 41.81 -16.19
C TRP A 50 55.58 41.59 -17.13
N ALA A 51 55.40 40.35 -17.54
CA ALA A 51 54.20 39.87 -18.21
C ALA A 51 53.58 38.75 -17.36
N VAL A 52 52.26 38.70 -17.36
CA VAL A 52 51.48 37.65 -16.70
C VAL A 52 50.62 36.99 -17.76
N GLU A 53 50.65 35.66 -17.79
CA GLU A 53 49.82 34.84 -18.66
C GLU A 53 49.22 33.72 -17.83
N ASP A 54 47.90 33.56 -17.88
CA ASP A 54 47.20 32.42 -17.30
C ASP A 54 46.81 31.40 -18.37
N ASN A 55 46.63 30.15 -17.96
CA ASN A 55 46.35 29.04 -18.88
C ASN A 55 44.89 28.56 -18.85
N ALA A 56 43.99 29.28 -18.18
CA ALA A 56 42.68 28.78 -17.82
C ALA A 56 41.57 29.78 -18.18
N SER A 57 40.64 29.36 -19.03
CA SER A 57 39.55 30.22 -19.51
C SER A 57 38.59 30.74 -18.43
N TRP A 58 38.61 30.15 -17.22
CA TRP A 58 37.77 30.51 -16.08
C TRP A 58 38.49 31.45 -15.10
N LEU A 59 39.74 31.81 -15.38
CA LEU A 59 40.59 32.66 -14.56
C LEU A 59 41.09 33.82 -15.42
N THR A 60 41.36 34.95 -14.79
CA THR A 60 42.04 36.08 -15.43
C THR A 60 43.05 36.62 -14.45
N ALA A 61 44.33 36.55 -14.82
CA ALA A 61 45.41 37.13 -14.05
C ALA A 61 45.84 38.46 -14.68
N THR A 62 45.94 39.53 -13.88
CA THR A 62 46.32 40.84 -14.39
C THR A 62 47.28 41.55 -13.44
N LEU A 63 48.29 42.19 -14.00
CA LEU A 63 49.18 43.06 -13.24
C LEU A 63 48.42 44.35 -12.88
N THR A 64 48.19 44.58 -11.60
CA THR A 64 47.42 45.75 -11.12
C THR A 64 48.31 46.84 -10.53
N SER A 65 49.54 46.49 -10.15
CA SER A 65 50.60 47.41 -9.76
C SER A 65 51.96 46.77 -10.08
N THR A 66 53.06 47.45 -9.73
CA THR A 66 54.42 46.90 -9.86
C THR A 66 54.71 45.73 -8.91
N THR A 67 53.82 45.43 -7.96
CA THR A 67 54.05 44.42 -6.91
C THR A 67 52.90 43.45 -6.69
N VAL A 68 51.81 43.55 -7.47
CA VAL A 68 50.60 42.75 -7.24
C VAL A 68 50.01 42.21 -8.55
N ILE A 69 49.83 40.89 -8.57
CA ILE A 69 49.02 40.19 -9.56
C ILE A 69 47.65 39.97 -8.93
N SER A 70 46.63 40.61 -9.49
CA SER A 70 45.25 40.36 -9.12
C SER A 70 44.70 39.24 -10.00
N VAL A 71 43.98 38.32 -9.37
CA VAL A 71 43.40 37.15 -10.03
C VAL A 71 41.91 37.14 -9.77
N SER A 72 41.11 37.19 -10.81
CA SER A 72 39.66 36.93 -10.75
C SER A 72 39.36 35.56 -11.33
N TYR A 73 38.43 34.83 -10.74
CA TYR A 73 38.05 33.50 -11.20
C TYR A 73 36.53 33.30 -11.14
N GLU A 74 36.00 32.58 -12.12
CA GLU A 74 34.59 32.20 -12.20
C GLU A 74 34.26 31.09 -11.19
N ALA A 75 32.96 30.87 -10.95
CA ALA A 75 32.53 29.76 -10.12
C ALA A 75 32.87 28.40 -10.76
N ASN A 76 33.22 27.41 -9.95
CA ASN A 76 33.41 26.02 -10.35
C ASN A 76 32.16 25.20 -10.01
N PRO A 77 31.22 24.99 -10.95
CA PRO A 77 30.00 24.22 -10.69
C PRO A 77 30.26 22.71 -10.54
N SER A 78 31.45 22.24 -10.94
CA SER A 78 31.86 20.83 -10.79
C SER A 78 32.17 20.53 -9.34
N THR A 79 31.87 19.31 -8.89
CA THR A 79 32.28 18.81 -7.56
C THR A 79 33.76 18.44 -7.50
N SER A 80 34.45 18.40 -8.64
CA SER A 80 35.91 18.22 -8.70
C SER A 80 36.64 19.55 -8.62
N SER A 81 37.75 19.57 -7.87
CA SER A 81 38.68 20.71 -7.88
C SER A 81 39.28 20.91 -9.27
N ARG A 82 39.54 22.17 -9.64
CA ARG A 82 40.24 22.53 -10.87
C ARG A 82 41.45 23.41 -10.55
N THR A 83 42.48 23.29 -11.38
CA THR A 83 43.77 23.98 -11.17
C THR A 83 44.12 24.81 -12.39
N ALA A 84 44.60 26.02 -12.15
CA ALA A 84 45.19 26.91 -13.15
C ALA A 84 46.62 27.26 -12.76
N TYR A 85 47.42 27.55 -13.76
CA TYR A 85 48.80 28.01 -13.63
C TYR A 85 48.91 29.41 -14.19
N ILE A 86 49.56 30.29 -13.43
CA ILE A 86 49.84 31.66 -13.84
C ILE A 86 51.34 31.75 -14.03
N LYS A 87 51.76 31.97 -15.27
CA LYS A 87 53.14 32.19 -15.63
C LYS A 87 53.45 33.67 -15.52
N VAL A 88 54.50 34.00 -14.76
CA VAL A 88 55.01 35.36 -14.59
C VAL A 88 56.40 35.42 -15.19
N SER A 89 56.56 36.20 -16.26
CA SER A 89 57.81 36.32 -17.00
C SER A 89 58.43 37.70 -16.78
N GLY A 90 59.71 37.71 -16.41
CA GLY A 90 60.56 38.91 -16.34
C GLY A 90 61.83 38.73 -17.18
N PRO A 91 62.72 39.73 -17.23
CA PRO A 91 64.00 39.66 -17.95
C PRO A 91 64.87 38.49 -17.46
N GLY A 92 64.85 37.38 -18.21
CA GLY A 92 65.65 36.19 -17.93
C GLY A 92 65.16 35.32 -16.77
N VAL A 93 63.94 35.57 -16.26
CA VAL A 93 63.33 34.83 -15.14
C VAL A 93 61.89 34.47 -15.46
N GLU A 94 61.47 33.28 -15.04
CA GLU A 94 60.10 32.82 -15.14
C GLU A 94 59.71 32.12 -13.84
N GLU A 95 58.55 32.47 -13.32
CA GLU A 95 57.94 31.78 -12.18
C GLU A 95 56.52 31.35 -12.53
N ILE A 96 56.09 30.26 -11.91
CA ILE A 96 54.74 29.72 -12.08
C ILE A 96 54.13 29.61 -10.71
N VAL A 97 53.02 30.32 -10.51
CA VAL A 97 52.17 30.17 -9.34
C VAL A 97 50.89 29.44 -9.69
N THR A 98 50.34 28.75 -8.71
CA THR A 98 49.21 27.84 -8.91
C THR A 98 47.96 28.35 -8.21
N VAL A 99 46.81 28.32 -8.88
CA VAL A 99 45.51 28.54 -8.25
C VAL A 99 44.73 27.23 -8.28
N ILE A 100 44.42 26.69 -7.10
CA ILE A 100 43.62 25.48 -6.92
C ILE A 100 42.23 25.91 -6.44
N GLN A 101 41.23 25.79 -7.30
CA GLN A 101 39.85 26.07 -6.94
C GLN A 101 39.14 24.79 -6.50
N ALA A 102 38.53 24.82 -5.33
CA ALA A 102 37.72 23.71 -4.83
C ALA A 102 36.54 23.40 -5.78
N GLY A 103 36.03 22.16 -5.71
CA GLY A 103 34.75 21.81 -6.34
C GLY A 103 33.57 22.28 -5.50
N ALA A 104 32.41 22.47 -6.15
CA ALA A 104 31.15 22.74 -5.47
C ALA A 104 30.75 21.59 -4.53
N THR A 105 30.06 21.91 -3.44
CA THR A 105 29.49 20.90 -2.53
C THR A 105 28.45 20.06 -3.25
N ALA A 106 28.51 18.73 -3.11
CA ALA A 106 27.51 17.83 -3.65
C ALA A 106 26.15 18.07 -2.98
N TYR A 107 25.09 18.09 -3.79
CA TYR A 107 23.72 18.10 -3.30
C TYR A 107 22.85 17.14 -4.11
N LEU A 108 21.83 16.62 -3.45
CA LEU A 108 20.78 15.77 -4.01
C LEU A 108 19.51 16.11 -3.25
N ASP A 109 18.43 16.39 -3.97
CA ASP A 109 17.10 16.62 -3.42
C ASP A 109 16.06 15.92 -4.30
N VAL A 110 15.01 15.39 -3.70
CA VAL A 110 13.99 14.59 -4.39
C VAL A 110 12.60 15.03 -3.92
N SER A 111 11.74 15.37 -4.87
CA SER A 111 10.39 15.90 -4.59
C SER A 111 9.31 15.26 -5.46
N PRO A 112 8.11 14.98 -4.92
CA PRO A 112 7.73 15.13 -3.51
C PRO A 112 8.40 14.08 -2.61
N ASN A 113 8.37 14.29 -1.29
CA ASN A 113 8.87 13.29 -0.33
C ASN A 113 7.94 12.06 -0.18
N ASN A 114 6.66 12.19 -0.57
CA ASN A 114 5.66 11.13 -0.51
C ASN A 114 4.78 11.09 -1.76
N ARG A 115 4.35 9.89 -2.14
CA ARG A 115 3.27 9.63 -3.10
C ARG A 115 2.25 8.68 -2.50
N ASP A 116 1.01 9.14 -2.39
CA ASP A 116 -0.14 8.29 -2.09
C ASP A 116 -0.79 7.83 -3.39
N VAL A 117 -0.99 6.52 -3.54
CA VAL A 117 -1.56 5.90 -4.74
C VAL A 117 -2.69 4.93 -4.39
N SER A 118 -3.58 4.69 -5.35
CA SER A 118 -4.69 3.74 -5.22
C SER A 118 -4.20 2.29 -5.19
N SER A 119 -5.09 1.38 -4.79
CA SER A 119 -4.80 -0.06 -4.77
C SER A 119 -4.60 -0.68 -6.17
N GLU A 120 -5.00 0.01 -7.24
CA GLU A 120 -4.76 -0.45 -8.61
C GLU A 120 -3.26 -0.38 -8.98
N SER A 121 -2.84 -1.19 -9.95
CA SER A 121 -1.51 -1.07 -10.55
C SER A 121 -1.39 0.26 -11.29
N GLY A 122 -0.21 0.87 -11.26
CA GLY A 122 -0.04 2.16 -11.90
C GLY A 122 1.40 2.64 -11.90
N SER A 123 1.55 3.94 -12.13
CA SER A 123 2.85 4.61 -12.11
C SER A 123 2.77 5.98 -11.45
N THR A 124 3.92 6.47 -11.02
CA THR A 124 4.13 7.81 -10.48
C THR A 124 5.56 8.25 -10.72
N THR A 125 5.88 9.51 -10.42
CA THR A 125 7.22 10.07 -10.63
C THR A 125 7.68 10.92 -9.46
N PHE A 126 9.00 11.03 -9.35
CA PHE A 126 9.70 11.96 -8.47
C PHE A 126 10.68 12.80 -9.28
N VAL A 127 10.76 14.08 -8.97
CA VAL A 127 11.71 15.03 -9.56
C VAL A 127 12.97 15.03 -8.71
N VAL A 128 14.12 15.02 -9.37
CA VAL A 128 15.45 15.03 -8.74
C VAL A 128 16.18 16.32 -9.10
N SER A 129 16.71 17.01 -8.10
CA SER A 129 17.62 18.14 -8.26
C SER A 129 18.98 17.75 -7.69
N ALA A 130 20.00 17.66 -8.55
CA ALA A 130 21.34 17.23 -8.13
C ALA A 130 22.45 17.80 -9.04
N ASN A 131 23.60 18.14 -8.45
CA ASN A 131 24.84 18.43 -9.18
C ASN A 131 25.79 17.21 -9.31
N VAL A 132 25.41 16.08 -8.72
CA VAL A 132 26.14 14.81 -8.83
C VAL A 132 25.36 13.81 -9.67
N ASP A 133 26.05 12.80 -10.19
CA ASP A 133 25.35 11.62 -10.70
C ASP A 133 24.78 10.80 -9.54
N TRP A 134 23.74 10.04 -9.84
CA TRP A 134 22.95 9.32 -8.83
C TRP A 134 22.36 8.02 -9.36
N SER A 135 22.11 7.08 -8.46
CA SER A 135 21.39 5.83 -8.70
C SER A 135 20.15 5.74 -7.82
N VAL A 136 19.23 4.84 -8.15
CA VAL A 136 17.99 4.61 -7.42
C VAL A 136 17.82 3.12 -7.10
N THR A 137 17.24 2.83 -5.95
CA THR A 137 16.89 1.48 -5.50
C THR A 137 15.54 1.50 -4.77
N GLU A 138 14.83 0.38 -4.79
CA GLU A 138 13.54 0.17 -4.15
C GLU A 138 13.63 -0.80 -2.96
N SER A 139 12.73 -0.63 -1.98
CA SER A 139 12.67 -1.50 -0.79
C SER A 139 11.72 -2.69 -0.91
N ALA A 140 10.87 -2.76 -1.93
CA ALA A 140 9.79 -3.74 -2.02
C ALA A 140 9.61 -4.28 -3.44
N SER A 141 9.34 -5.59 -3.56
CA SER A 141 9.24 -6.27 -4.86
C SER A 141 8.01 -5.94 -5.70
N TRP A 142 6.98 -5.32 -5.11
CA TRP A 142 5.77 -4.88 -5.80
C TRP A 142 5.93 -3.50 -6.45
N LEU A 143 7.08 -2.85 -6.24
CA LEU A 143 7.43 -1.54 -6.76
C LEU A 143 8.72 -1.67 -7.59
N ASN A 144 8.81 -0.95 -8.70
CA ASN A 144 10.03 -0.85 -9.48
C ASN A 144 10.38 0.63 -9.68
N ALA A 145 11.57 1.03 -9.25
CA ALA A 145 12.06 2.40 -9.38
C ALA A 145 13.19 2.47 -10.42
N THR A 146 13.09 3.39 -11.35
CA THR A 146 14.05 3.55 -12.44
C THR A 146 14.47 5.00 -12.62
N LYS A 147 15.75 5.20 -12.87
CA LYS A 147 16.30 6.48 -13.33
C LYS A 147 15.88 6.67 -14.78
N ILE A 148 14.91 7.55 -15.05
CA ILE A 148 14.50 7.88 -16.41
C ILE A 148 15.56 8.79 -17.06
N ASP A 149 15.95 9.85 -16.36
CA ASP A 149 16.97 10.80 -16.80
C ASP A 149 17.68 11.43 -15.59
N ARG A 150 18.39 12.56 -15.77
CA ARG A 150 19.13 13.24 -14.68
C ARG A 150 18.24 13.91 -13.63
N SER A 151 16.98 14.14 -13.96
CA SER A 151 16.02 14.94 -13.20
C SER A 151 14.74 14.19 -12.82
N LEU A 152 14.57 12.94 -13.24
CA LEU A 152 13.31 12.21 -13.07
C LEU A 152 13.53 10.74 -12.71
N ILE A 153 12.81 10.30 -11.68
CA ILE A 153 12.64 8.89 -11.32
C ILE A 153 11.24 8.46 -11.76
N GLY A 154 11.19 7.35 -12.49
CA GLY A 154 9.96 6.64 -12.81
C GLY A 154 9.71 5.54 -11.79
N VAL A 155 8.49 5.46 -11.28
CA VAL A 155 8.07 4.38 -10.39
C VAL A 155 6.85 3.70 -10.98
N THR A 156 6.91 2.38 -11.15
CA THR A 156 5.75 1.53 -11.43
C THR A 156 5.47 0.64 -10.24
N TYR A 157 4.21 0.28 -10.04
CA TYR A 157 3.78 -0.55 -8.93
C TYR A 157 2.65 -1.49 -9.32
N ASP A 158 2.67 -2.70 -8.77
CA ASP A 158 1.61 -3.69 -8.95
C ASP A 158 0.36 -3.32 -8.16
N ALA A 159 -0.77 -3.95 -8.49
CA ALA A 159 -1.99 -3.80 -7.71
C ALA A 159 -1.80 -4.38 -6.29
N ASN A 160 -2.38 -3.72 -5.29
CA ASN A 160 -2.49 -4.23 -3.93
C ASN A 160 -3.85 -4.91 -3.75
N THR A 161 -3.88 -6.24 -3.74
CA THR A 161 -5.12 -7.02 -3.57
C THR A 161 -5.55 -7.19 -2.10
N SER A 162 -4.73 -6.71 -1.15
CA SER A 162 -5.06 -6.70 0.27
C SER A 162 -5.92 -5.50 0.62
N VAL A 163 -6.81 -5.66 1.61
CA VAL A 163 -7.55 -4.55 2.23
C VAL A 163 -6.66 -3.65 3.08
N VAL A 164 -5.45 -4.10 3.42
CA VAL A 164 -4.45 -3.34 4.18
C VAL A 164 -3.54 -2.59 3.22
N GLY A 165 -3.35 -1.30 3.47
CA GLY A 165 -2.38 -0.47 2.75
C GLY A 165 -0.94 -0.97 2.92
N ARG A 166 -0.08 -0.69 1.95
CA ARG A 166 1.33 -1.07 1.96
C ARG A 166 2.22 0.11 1.58
N THR A 167 3.42 0.13 2.15
CA THR A 167 4.37 1.23 1.96
C THR A 167 5.71 0.68 1.47
N ALA A 168 6.32 1.41 0.54
CA ALA A 168 7.67 1.15 0.06
C ALA A 168 8.48 2.43 0.03
N TYR A 169 9.80 2.28 0.05
CA TYR A 169 10.76 3.37 0.01
C TYR A 169 11.57 3.29 -1.27
N VAL A 170 11.85 4.46 -1.83
CA VAL A 170 12.75 4.64 -2.96
C VAL A 170 13.94 5.44 -2.48
N THR A 171 15.11 4.82 -2.49
CA THR A 171 16.37 5.41 -2.03
C THR A 171 17.18 5.89 -3.23
N VAL A 172 17.54 7.17 -3.22
CA VAL A 172 18.35 7.82 -4.24
C VAL A 172 19.71 8.11 -3.66
N GLN A 173 20.76 7.55 -4.26
CA GLN A 173 22.13 7.69 -3.78
C GLN A 173 22.93 8.53 -4.78
N GLY A 174 23.45 9.67 -4.35
CA GLY A 174 24.35 10.50 -5.12
C GLY A 174 25.82 10.25 -4.76
N ALA A 175 26.72 10.59 -5.69
CA ALA A 175 28.16 10.62 -5.41
C ALA A 175 28.48 11.67 -4.32
N GLY A 176 29.57 11.48 -3.58
CA GLY A 176 29.93 12.38 -2.47
C GLY A 176 29.14 12.13 -1.18
N GLY A 177 28.38 11.03 -1.10
CA GLY A 177 27.72 10.57 0.13
C GLY A 177 26.34 11.19 0.39
N VAL A 178 25.82 12.01 -0.52
CA VAL A 178 24.45 12.55 -0.42
C VAL A 178 23.43 11.45 -0.75
N GLN A 179 22.33 11.42 -0.01
CA GLN A 179 21.28 10.42 -0.14
C GLN A 179 19.94 11.05 0.20
N GLU A 180 18.90 10.66 -0.54
CA GLU A 180 17.51 11.00 -0.25
C GLU A 180 16.64 9.74 -0.26
N VAL A 181 15.58 9.75 0.55
CA VAL A 181 14.61 8.64 0.61
C VAL A 181 13.21 9.22 0.48
N VAL A 182 12.47 8.73 -0.52
CA VAL A 182 11.06 9.09 -0.72
C VAL A 182 10.17 7.89 -0.50
N THR A 183 8.91 8.17 -0.15
CA THR A 183 7.94 7.15 0.25
C THR A 183 6.83 6.99 -0.79
N VAL A 184 6.41 5.76 -1.03
CA VAL A 184 5.22 5.43 -1.81
C VAL A 184 4.26 4.64 -0.92
N CYS A 185 3.12 5.24 -0.61
CA CYS A 185 2.04 4.65 0.17
C CYS A 185 0.91 4.21 -0.76
N GLN A 186 0.70 2.90 -0.89
CA GLN A 186 -0.35 2.33 -1.70
C GLN A 186 -1.53 1.90 -0.81
N SER A 187 -2.72 2.40 -1.14
CA SER A 187 -3.95 2.03 -0.44
C SER A 187 -4.28 0.53 -0.58
N GLY A 188 -5.01 -0.02 0.37
CA GLY A 188 -5.64 -1.33 0.22
C GLY A 188 -6.89 -1.26 -0.66
N VAL A 189 -7.34 -2.40 -1.20
CA VAL A 189 -8.66 -2.48 -1.83
C VAL A 189 -9.77 -2.30 -0.80
N ALA A 190 -10.93 -1.79 -1.23
CA ALA A 190 -12.11 -1.73 -0.37
C ALA A 190 -12.50 -3.14 0.10
N ALA A 191 -12.78 -3.28 1.39
CA ALA A 191 -13.25 -4.54 1.96
C ALA A 191 -14.70 -4.83 1.59
N TYR A 192 -15.04 -6.11 1.41
CA TYR A 192 -16.42 -6.57 1.29
C TYR A 192 -16.66 -7.83 2.12
N PHE A 193 -17.90 -8.03 2.56
CA PHE A 193 -18.36 -9.16 3.34
C PHE A 193 -19.82 -9.42 2.97
N ASP A 194 -20.08 -10.48 2.21
CA ASP A 194 -21.38 -10.72 1.58
C ASP A 194 -21.81 -12.19 1.75
N VAL A 195 -23.09 -12.42 2.06
CA VAL A 195 -23.65 -13.76 2.26
C VAL A 195 -24.75 -13.99 1.23
N SER A 196 -24.57 -15.00 0.37
CA SER A 196 -25.48 -15.29 -0.72
C SER A 196 -26.01 -16.73 -0.70
N PRO A 197 -27.28 -16.98 -1.05
CA PRO A 197 -28.32 -15.97 -1.34
C PRO A 197 -28.87 -15.30 -0.08
N ASP A 198 -29.55 -14.16 -0.19
CA ASP A 198 -30.15 -13.46 0.97
C ASP A 198 -31.27 -14.27 1.66
N SER A 199 -31.85 -15.25 0.95
CA SER A 199 -32.89 -16.11 1.49
C SER A 199 -32.94 -17.50 0.86
N ARG A 200 -33.51 -18.45 1.62
CA ARG A 200 -33.84 -19.80 1.16
C ARG A 200 -35.28 -20.14 1.50
N SER A 201 -35.99 -20.74 0.54
CA SER A 201 -37.29 -21.36 0.76
C SER A 201 -37.14 -22.88 0.75
N VAL A 202 -37.66 -23.56 1.78
CA VAL A 202 -37.52 -25.01 1.97
C VAL A 202 -38.86 -25.68 2.26
N SER A 203 -38.95 -26.99 2.03
CA SER A 203 -40.18 -27.76 2.27
C SER A 203 -40.43 -27.99 3.76
N SER A 204 -41.65 -28.42 4.11
CA SER A 204 -42.04 -28.73 5.48
C SER A 204 -41.35 -29.97 6.08
N THR A 205 -40.67 -30.78 5.28
CA THR A 205 -39.89 -31.92 5.77
C THR A 205 -38.60 -31.43 6.44
N ALA A 206 -38.04 -32.22 7.37
CA ALA A 206 -36.71 -31.95 7.91
C ALA A 206 -35.66 -32.03 6.79
N GLY A 207 -34.60 -31.22 6.89
CA GLY A 207 -33.60 -31.14 5.83
C GLY A 207 -32.46 -30.19 6.15
N SER A 208 -31.72 -29.83 5.10
CA SER A 208 -30.62 -28.87 5.19
C SER A 208 -30.59 -27.94 3.98
N THR A 209 -29.90 -26.81 4.13
CA THR A 209 -29.56 -25.87 3.06
C THR A 209 -28.25 -25.16 3.39
N THR A 210 -27.74 -24.34 2.47
CA THR A 210 -26.49 -23.62 2.67
C THR A 210 -26.56 -22.19 2.13
N PHE A 211 -25.72 -21.36 2.73
CA PHE A 211 -25.35 -20.03 2.25
C PHE A 211 -23.83 -19.98 2.04
N SER A 212 -23.39 -19.15 1.10
CA SER A 212 -21.98 -18.92 0.80
C SER A 212 -21.58 -17.55 1.30
N LEU A 213 -20.45 -17.48 2.00
CA LEU A 213 -19.82 -16.22 2.40
C LEU A 213 -18.73 -15.87 1.38
N SER A 214 -18.75 -14.62 0.90
CA SER A 214 -17.75 -14.05 0.00
C SER A 214 -17.10 -12.82 0.65
N THR A 215 -15.78 -12.80 0.75
CA THR A 215 -15.02 -11.67 1.30
C THR A 215 -13.59 -11.61 0.73
N ASN A 216 -13.03 -10.41 0.59
CA ASN A 216 -11.59 -10.21 0.30
C ASN A 216 -10.74 -9.97 1.55
N ILE A 217 -11.31 -10.11 2.75
CA ILE A 217 -10.58 -9.99 4.00
C ILE A 217 -9.73 -11.25 4.17
N THR A 218 -8.43 -11.09 4.42
CA THR A 218 -7.49 -12.20 4.60
C THR A 218 -7.71 -12.84 5.97
N ASN A 219 -7.84 -14.17 6.02
CA ASN A 219 -8.11 -14.95 7.25
C ASN A 219 -9.30 -14.41 8.06
N PRO A 220 -10.51 -14.33 7.46
CA PRO A 220 -11.65 -13.69 8.09
C PRO A 220 -12.12 -14.50 9.31
N PHE A 221 -12.16 -13.85 10.47
CA PHE A 221 -12.81 -14.39 11.66
C PHE A 221 -14.26 -13.92 11.71
N TRP A 222 -15.20 -14.86 11.62
CA TRP A 222 -16.63 -14.57 11.60
C TRP A 222 -17.40 -15.61 12.40
N ILE A 223 -18.54 -15.17 12.94
CA ILE A 223 -19.46 -15.90 13.80
C ILE A 223 -20.81 -16.00 13.06
N VAL A 224 -21.55 -17.08 13.32
CA VAL A 224 -22.94 -17.25 12.84
C VAL A 224 -23.85 -17.57 14.01
N GLU A 225 -25.01 -16.92 14.03
CA GLU A 225 -26.06 -17.10 15.03
C GLU A 225 -27.42 -17.17 14.33
N ASP A 226 -28.34 -17.96 14.87
CA ASP A 226 -29.73 -18.03 14.41
C ASP A 226 -30.70 -17.75 15.55
N ASN A 227 -31.93 -17.34 15.21
CA ASN A 227 -32.94 -16.92 16.17
C ASN A 227 -34.04 -17.97 16.42
N ALA A 228 -33.87 -19.22 15.94
CA ALA A 228 -34.98 -20.16 15.83
C ALA A 228 -34.65 -21.53 16.40
N THR A 229 -35.47 -22.01 17.34
CA THR A 229 -35.27 -23.32 17.99
C THR A 229 -35.49 -24.54 17.07
N TRP A 230 -36.00 -24.34 15.85
CA TRP A 230 -36.27 -25.41 14.88
C TRP A 230 -35.19 -25.53 13.80
N LEU A 231 -34.21 -24.63 13.81
CA LEU A 231 -33.12 -24.51 12.86
C LEU A 231 -31.80 -24.47 13.63
N THR A 232 -30.70 -24.81 12.97
CA THR A 232 -29.36 -24.62 13.51
C THR A 232 -28.44 -24.17 12.39
N ALA A 233 -27.88 -22.96 12.52
CA ALA A 233 -26.89 -22.42 11.59
C ALA A 233 -25.47 -22.62 12.15
N THR A 234 -24.55 -23.09 11.32
CA THR A 234 -23.16 -23.36 11.73
C THR A 234 -22.17 -22.99 10.63
N LYS A 235 -20.97 -22.57 11.04
CA LYS A 235 -19.82 -22.42 10.13
C LYS A 235 -19.31 -23.80 9.76
N THR A 236 -19.55 -24.24 8.53
CA THR A 236 -19.09 -25.56 8.06
C THR A 236 -17.69 -25.52 7.49
N ASN A 237 -17.31 -24.40 6.87
CA ASN A 237 -15.95 -24.06 6.46
C ASN A 237 -15.78 -22.53 6.44
N GLU A 238 -14.64 -22.03 5.96
CA GLU A 238 -14.34 -20.58 5.93
C GLU A 238 -15.34 -19.73 5.14
N ASN A 239 -16.01 -20.32 4.13
CA ASN A 239 -16.85 -19.61 3.16
C ASN A 239 -18.26 -20.20 3.07
N THR A 240 -18.69 -21.06 4.01
CA THR A 240 -20.00 -21.72 3.94
C THR A 240 -20.68 -21.75 5.31
N ILE A 241 -21.94 -21.32 5.31
CA ILE A 241 -22.86 -21.48 6.42
C ILE A 241 -23.73 -22.70 6.10
N GLY A 242 -23.63 -23.73 6.94
CA GLY A 242 -24.50 -24.90 6.92
C GLY A 242 -25.71 -24.69 7.80
N VAL A 243 -26.89 -25.03 7.28
CA VAL A 243 -28.15 -24.88 7.99
C VAL A 243 -28.90 -26.20 7.99
N THR A 244 -29.26 -26.70 9.17
CA THR A 244 -30.15 -27.86 9.33
C THR A 244 -31.44 -27.42 10.00
N TYR A 245 -32.55 -28.07 9.66
CA TYR A 245 -33.87 -27.71 10.20
C TYR A 245 -34.77 -28.93 10.40
N ASN A 246 -35.58 -28.88 11.46
CA ASN A 246 -36.59 -29.88 11.78
C ASN A 246 -37.81 -29.75 10.86
N ALA A 247 -38.64 -30.79 10.80
CA ALA A 247 -39.89 -30.74 10.07
C ALA A 247 -40.85 -29.70 10.66
N ASN A 248 -41.61 -29.01 9.82
CA ASN A 248 -42.70 -28.13 10.22
C ASN A 248 -44.02 -28.89 10.12
N THR A 249 -44.55 -29.32 11.27
CA THR A 249 -45.81 -30.06 11.35
C THR A 249 -47.05 -29.17 11.35
N SER A 250 -46.87 -27.85 11.51
CA SER A 250 -47.95 -26.86 11.36
C SER A 250 -48.28 -26.64 9.89
N THR A 251 -49.55 -26.36 9.59
CA THR A 251 -49.98 -25.95 8.24
C THR A 251 -49.54 -24.52 7.89
N SER A 252 -49.08 -23.73 8.86
CA SER A 252 -48.56 -22.38 8.63
C SER A 252 -47.05 -22.41 8.35
N PRO A 253 -46.55 -21.61 7.39
CA PRO A 253 -45.12 -21.45 7.17
C PRO A 253 -44.45 -20.77 8.38
N ARG A 254 -43.15 -20.98 8.53
CA ARG A 254 -42.32 -20.35 9.57
C ARG A 254 -41.02 -19.83 8.97
N THR A 255 -40.50 -18.75 9.53
CA THR A 255 -39.28 -18.10 9.05
C THR A 255 -38.29 -17.89 10.20
N ALA A 256 -37.00 -18.10 9.92
CA ALA A 256 -35.89 -17.83 10.82
C ALA A 256 -34.93 -16.85 10.15
N SER A 257 -34.25 -16.06 10.98
CA SER A 257 -33.15 -15.17 10.57
C SER A 257 -31.83 -15.74 11.08
N ILE A 258 -30.81 -15.67 10.23
CA ILE A 258 -29.45 -16.08 10.52
C ILE A 258 -28.58 -14.83 10.36
N ASN A 259 -27.90 -14.45 11.43
CA ASN A 259 -26.96 -13.33 11.45
C ASN A 259 -25.53 -13.88 11.33
N VAL A 260 -24.76 -13.33 10.40
CA VAL A 260 -23.35 -13.67 10.17
C VAL A 260 -22.55 -12.40 10.35
N PHE A 261 -21.57 -12.38 11.24
CA PHE A 261 -20.85 -11.14 11.56
C PHE A 261 -19.38 -11.36 11.89
N MET A 262 -18.56 -10.34 11.63
CA MET A 262 -17.18 -10.25 12.07
C MET A 262 -17.08 -9.32 13.29
N PRO A 263 -16.58 -9.80 14.44
CA PRO A 263 -16.27 -8.93 15.55
C PRO A 263 -14.95 -8.16 15.32
N ASP A 264 -14.89 -6.92 15.80
CA ASP A 264 -13.69 -6.11 15.89
C ASP A 264 -13.10 -6.22 17.31
N GLY A 265 -12.01 -6.98 17.42
CA GLY A 265 -11.27 -7.15 18.66
C GLY A 265 -12.03 -7.87 19.80
N PRO A 266 -11.40 -7.97 20.98
CA PRO A 266 -11.96 -8.68 22.14
C PRO A 266 -13.12 -7.94 22.81
N GLU A 267 -13.33 -6.65 22.48
CA GLU A 267 -14.39 -5.82 23.06
C GLU A 267 -15.74 -5.97 22.33
N GLY A 268 -15.78 -6.73 21.22
CA GLY A 268 -17.01 -7.25 20.64
C GLY A 268 -17.80 -6.27 19.77
N GLU A 269 -17.19 -5.18 19.31
CA GLU A 269 -17.81 -4.33 18.29
C GLU A 269 -17.99 -5.14 17.00
N ILE A 270 -19.00 -4.83 16.19
CA ILE A 270 -19.25 -5.54 14.93
C ILE A 270 -18.65 -4.73 13.78
N LEU A 271 -17.68 -5.31 13.07
CA LEU A 271 -17.04 -4.68 11.92
C LEU A 271 -17.85 -4.83 10.65
N TYR A 272 -18.38 -6.03 10.42
CA TYR A 272 -19.25 -6.38 9.28
C TYR A 272 -20.34 -7.34 9.74
N SER A 273 -21.54 -7.21 9.18
CA SER A 273 -22.65 -8.12 9.46
C SER A 273 -23.59 -8.26 8.27
N GLU A 274 -24.04 -9.48 8.03
CA GLU A 274 -25.06 -9.81 7.05
C GLU A 274 -26.16 -10.66 7.68
N THR A 275 -27.40 -10.45 7.26
CA THR A 275 -28.55 -11.22 7.74
C THR A 275 -29.24 -11.91 6.58
N VAL A 276 -29.35 -13.23 6.66
CA VAL A 276 -30.09 -14.05 5.69
C VAL A 276 -31.27 -14.73 6.35
N THR A 277 -32.23 -15.20 5.55
CA THR A 277 -33.46 -15.82 6.05
C THR A 277 -33.72 -17.21 5.49
N VAL A 278 -34.35 -18.07 6.29
CA VAL A 278 -34.87 -19.36 5.84
C VAL A 278 -36.36 -19.40 6.11
N THR A 279 -37.16 -19.52 5.05
CA THR A 279 -38.61 -19.69 5.13
C THR A 279 -38.97 -21.15 4.82
N GLN A 280 -39.52 -21.83 5.82
CA GLN A 280 -39.97 -23.21 5.70
C GLN A 280 -41.49 -23.26 5.50
N ALA A 281 -41.93 -23.96 4.47
CA ALA A 281 -43.35 -24.19 4.20
C ALA A 281 -44.06 -24.90 5.37
N GLY A 282 -45.37 -24.71 5.46
CA GLY A 282 -46.23 -25.52 6.34
C GLY A 282 -46.44 -26.94 5.78
N ALA A 283 -46.79 -27.88 6.65
CA ALA A 283 -47.27 -29.20 6.25
C ALA A 283 -48.56 -29.07 5.42
N ALA A 284 -48.72 -29.92 4.41
CA ALA A 284 -49.95 -29.99 3.63
C ALA A 284 -51.13 -30.38 4.56
N ALA A 285 -52.26 -29.70 4.41
CA ALA A 285 -53.47 -30.05 5.15
C ALA A 285 -54.02 -31.41 4.71
N TYR A 286 -54.44 -32.23 5.66
CA TYR A 286 -55.12 -33.50 5.40
C TYR A 286 -56.24 -33.77 6.41
N LEU A 287 -57.27 -34.46 5.96
CA LEU A 287 -58.37 -34.98 6.77
C LEU A 287 -58.77 -36.32 6.18
N ASP A 288 -58.57 -37.38 6.96
CA ASP A 288 -58.83 -38.75 6.58
C ASP A 288 -59.72 -39.42 7.64
N VAL A 289 -60.68 -40.22 7.20
CA VAL A 289 -61.66 -40.90 8.06
C VAL A 289 -61.61 -42.38 7.74
N THR A 290 -61.43 -43.23 8.75
CA THR A 290 -61.30 -44.67 8.56
C THR A 290 -62.14 -45.45 9.56
N PRO A 291 -62.93 -46.44 9.11
CA PRO A 291 -63.19 -46.82 7.70
C PRO A 291 -64.08 -45.79 6.96
N ASP A 292 -64.12 -45.79 5.63
CA ASP A 292 -65.00 -44.87 4.87
C ASP A 292 -66.51 -45.16 5.04
N SER A 293 -66.85 -46.37 5.48
CA SER A 293 -68.23 -46.78 5.73
C SER A 293 -68.31 -47.85 6.81
N ARG A 294 -69.48 -47.97 7.43
CA ARG A 294 -69.80 -49.05 8.35
C ARG A 294 -71.23 -49.54 8.13
N SER A 295 -71.37 -50.86 8.06
CA SER A 295 -72.67 -51.52 8.10
C SER A 295 -73.13 -51.69 9.54
N VAL A 296 -74.38 -51.32 9.82
CA VAL A 296 -75.01 -51.43 11.14
C VAL A 296 -76.28 -52.29 11.06
N GLY A 297 -76.62 -52.97 12.15
CA GLY A 297 -77.80 -53.84 12.22
C GLY A 297 -79.12 -53.06 12.39
N ALA A 298 -80.25 -53.77 12.36
CA ALA A 298 -81.59 -53.15 12.49
C ALA A 298 -81.92 -52.67 13.92
N ALA A 299 -81.26 -53.19 14.95
CA ALA A 299 -81.42 -52.70 16.33
C ALA A 299 -80.69 -51.36 16.52
N SER A 300 -81.15 -50.54 17.46
CA SER A 300 -80.42 -49.33 17.85
C SER A 300 -79.02 -49.68 18.38
N GLY A 301 -78.04 -48.83 18.12
CA GLY A 301 -76.67 -49.07 18.56
C GLY A 301 -75.74 -47.89 18.31
N SER A 302 -74.45 -48.14 18.44
CA SER A 302 -73.41 -47.15 18.18
C SER A 302 -72.27 -47.74 17.37
N THR A 303 -71.56 -46.89 16.64
CA THR A 303 -70.33 -47.24 15.93
C THR A 303 -69.40 -46.03 15.91
N THR A 304 -68.16 -46.23 15.51
CA THR A 304 -67.15 -45.16 15.50
C THR A 304 -66.35 -45.14 14.21
N PHE A 305 -65.87 -43.95 13.87
CA PHE A 305 -64.87 -43.72 12.83
C PHE A 305 -63.66 -43.05 13.46
N SER A 306 -62.47 -43.46 13.05
CA SER A 306 -61.22 -42.79 13.40
C SER A 306 -60.95 -41.66 12.42
N VAL A 307 -60.52 -40.52 12.92
CA VAL A 307 -60.16 -39.32 12.14
C VAL A 307 -58.68 -39.03 12.32
N SER A 308 -57.94 -38.99 11.21
CA SER A 308 -56.54 -38.58 11.15
C SER A 308 -56.45 -37.25 10.41
N THR A 309 -55.92 -36.21 11.06
CA THR A 309 -55.91 -34.86 10.49
C THR A 309 -54.91 -33.95 11.18
N ASN A 310 -54.41 -32.96 10.44
CA ASN A 310 -53.63 -31.82 10.97
C ASN A 310 -54.40 -30.49 10.91
N VAL A 311 -55.70 -30.53 10.60
CA VAL A 311 -56.57 -29.36 10.55
C VAL A 311 -57.72 -29.47 11.52
N THR A 312 -58.34 -28.34 11.84
CA THR A 312 -59.58 -28.32 12.60
C THR A 312 -60.73 -28.85 11.74
N TRP A 313 -61.56 -29.70 12.33
CA TRP A 313 -62.68 -30.34 11.64
C TRP A 313 -63.93 -30.38 12.53
N SER A 314 -65.09 -30.43 11.88
CA SER A 314 -66.41 -30.62 12.47
C SER A 314 -67.14 -31.76 11.76
N VAL A 315 -68.11 -32.39 12.43
CA VAL A 315 -68.97 -33.42 11.85
C VAL A 315 -70.42 -33.00 11.97
N ALA A 316 -71.21 -33.36 10.97
CA ALA A 316 -72.66 -33.23 10.93
C ALA A 316 -73.25 -34.48 10.27
N ASP A 317 -74.52 -34.75 10.54
CA ASP A 317 -75.30 -35.80 9.90
C ASP A 317 -76.53 -35.22 9.19
N ASP A 318 -77.06 -35.98 8.22
CA ASP A 318 -78.19 -35.59 7.37
C ASP A 318 -79.43 -36.48 7.59
N ALA A 319 -79.37 -37.43 8.51
CA ALA A 319 -80.38 -38.46 8.68
C ALA A 319 -80.94 -38.49 10.11
N THR A 320 -82.26 -38.37 10.23
CA THR A 320 -82.97 -38.31 11.53
C THR A 320 -82.87 -39.58 12.38
N TRP A 321 -82.46 -40.71 11.78
CA TRP A 321 -82.30 -41.98 12.48
C TRP A 321 -80.93 -42.14 13.13
N LEU A 322 -79.97 -41.25 12.86
CA LEU A 322 -78.63 -41.28 13.46
C LEU A 322 -78.24 -39.91 14.03
N THR A 323 -77.17 -39.89 14.82
CA THR A 323 -76.54 -38.68 15.31
C THR A 323 -75.02 -38.88 15.29
N ALA A 324 -74.32 -38.04 14.55
CA ALA A 324 -72.86 -38.04 14.47
C ALA A 324 -72.29 -36.93 15.35
N THR A 325 -71.36 -37.30 16.24
CA THR A 325 -70.74 -36.35 17.17
C THR A 325 -69.23 -36.47 17.12
N LYS A 326 -68.56 -35.31 17.18
CA LYS A 326 -67.13 -35.25 17.42
C LYS A 326 -66.88 -35.60 18.87
N THR A 327 -66.45 -36.84 19.12
CA THR A 327 -66.24 -37.33 20.49
C THR A 327 -64.96 -36.74 21.08
N ASP A 328 -63.91 -36.66 20.26
CA ASP A 328 -62.63 -36.06 20.61
C ASP A 328 -61.94 -35.49 19.35
N GLY A 329 -60.65 -35.18 19.41
CA GLY A 329 -59.89 -34.66 18.26
C GLY A 329 -59.69 -35.64 17.10
N SER A 330 -59.96 -36.93 17.33
CA SER A 330 -59.58 -38.07 16.49
C SER A 330 -60.70 -39.10 16.27
N THR A 331 -61.90 -38.89 16.80
CA THR A 331 -62.99 -39.87 16.76
C THR A 331 -64.33 -39.23 16.44
N ILE A 332 -65.04 -39.80 15.46
CA ILE A 332 -66.47 -39.56 15.25
C ILE A 332 -67.25 -40.69 15.91
N GLY A 333 -68.11 -40.35 16.87
CA GLY A 333 -69.08 -41.25 17.48
C GLY A 333 -70.41 -41.14 16.76
N VAL A 334 -70.95 -42.27 16.28
CA VAL A 334 -72.25 -42.34 15.63
C VAL A 334 -73.19 -43.20 16.45
N SER A 335 -74.31 -42.64 16.88
CA SER A 335 -75.41 -43.38 17.50
C SER A 335 -76.58 -43.45 16.53
N TYR A 336 -77.28 -44.58 16.47
CA TYR A 336 -78.39 -44.80 15.55
C TYR A 336 -79.57 -45.51 16.22
N ASN A 337 -80.78 -45.14 15.80
CA ASN A 337 -82.04 -45.70 16.25
C ASN A 337 -82.35 -47.02 15.54
N ALA A 338 -83.22 -47.83 16.16
CA ALA A 338 -83.67 -49.07 15.54
C ALA A 338 -84.48 -48.78 14.27
N ASN A 339 -84.27 -49.58 13.23
CA ASN A 339 -85.08 -49.51 12.02
C ASN A 339 -86.42 -50.23 12.25
N THR A 340 -87.52 -49.47 12.26
CA THR A 340 -88.89 -49.99 12.47
C THR A 340 -89.70 -50.09 11.17
N SER A 341 -89.10 -49.84 10.00
CA SER A 341 -89.80 -50.01 8.73
C SER A 341 -89.94 -51.50 8.40
N THR A 342 -91.17 -51.96 8.20
CA THR A 342 -91.44 -53.26 7.58
C THR A 342 -91.21 -53.12 6.07
N GLY A 343 -90.25 -53.89 5.53
CA GLY A 343 -89.91 -53.90 4.10
C GLY A 343 -91.03 -54.39 3.19
#